data_AF-A0A5M3Y1S1-F1
#
_entry.id   AF-A0A5M3Y1S1-F1
#
_cell.length_a   1.000
_cell.length_b   1.000
_cell.length_c   1.000
_cell.angle_alpha   90.00
_cell.angle_beta   90.00
_cell.angle_gamma   90.00
#
_symmetry.space_group_name_H-M   'P 1'
#
loop_
_entity.id
_entity.type
_entity.pdbx_description
1 polymer ?
#
loop_
_entity_poly.entity_id
_entity_poly.type
_entity_poly.pdbx_seq_one_letter_code
_entity_poly.pdbx_strand_id
1 'polypeptide(L)'
;MTDLEHVDLDLLAGLTAELDPLMYGILASDDVKQAGDFVDDVTRHCMKSPYLEHLSSASSIYCIWMDIDDILDGWPVEYGPDSKVLALREFKRAAQEWLDMPRTQAGLQDYLRGVHWRQRGASPGDHDDLRQP
;
A
#
# COMPACT_ATOMS: atom_id res chain seq x y z
N MET A 1 5.77 -2.97 -26.74
CA MET A 1 5.79 -1.69 -26.01
C MET A 1 4.36 -1.41 -25.63
N THR A 2 4.00 -1.62 -24.38
CA THR A 2 2.69 -1.23 -23.85
C THR A 2 2.67 0.29 -23.85
N ASP A 3 1.76 0.91 -24.61
CA ASP A 3 1.46 2.33 -24.46
C ASP A 3 1.13 2.55 -22.99
N LEU A 4 1.96 3.33 -22.30
CA LEU A 4 1.66 3.76 -20.94
C LEU A 4 0.42 4.65 -21.07
N GLU A 5 -0.73 4.13 -20.61
CA GLU A 5 -1.97 4.90 -20.57
C GLU A 5 -1.68 6.28 -19.96
N HIS A 6 -2.16 7.32 -20.63
CA HIS A 6 -2.07 8.68 -20.12
C HIS A 6 -2.90 8.74 -18.84
N VAL A 7 -2.24 9.08 -17.73
CA VAL A 7 -2.91 9.22 -16.44
C VAL A 7 -3.60 10.58 -16.41
N ASP A 8 -4.91 10.58 -16.16
CA ASP A 8 -5.64 11.81 -15.86
C ASP A 8 -5.11 12.39 -14.53
N LEU A 9 -4.28 13.43 -14.64
CA LEU A 9 -3.59 14.02 -13.50
C LEU A 9 -4.54 14.77 -12.56
N ASP A 10 -5.67 15.26 -13.06
CA ASP A 10 -6.66 15.95 -12.23
C ASP A 10 -7.42 14.94 -11.36
N LEU A 11 -7.82 13.81 -11.96
CA LEU A 11 -8.41 12.71 -11.20
C LEU A 11 -7.43 12.09 -10.21
N LEU A 12 -6.16 11.94 -10.59
CA LEU A 12 -5.11 11.47 -9.69
C LEU A 12 -4.91 12.43 -8.51
N ALA A 13 -4.90 13.74 -8.76
CA ALA A 13 -4.79 14.75 -7.72
C ALA A 13 -5.99 14.68 -6.75
N GLY A 14 -7.20 14.48 -7.28
CA GLY A 14 -8.41 14.26 -6.49
C GLY A 14 -8.32 13.02 -5.60
N LEU A 15 -7.95 11.87 -6.16
CA LEU A 15 -7.75 10.65 -5.38
C LEU A 15 -6.67 10.85 -4.31
N THR A 16 -5.57 11.51 -4.66
CA THR A 16 -4.47 11.77 -3.72
C THR A 16 -4.90 12.63 -2.55
N ALA A 17 -5.68 13.68 -2.80
CA ALA A 17 -6.22 14.53 -1.74
C ALA A 17 -7.19 13.76 -0.80
N GLU A 18 -7.89 12.75 -1.32
CA GLU A 18 -8.75 11.88 -0.50
C GLU A 18 -7.94 10.85 0.31
N LEU A 19 -6.84 10.32 -0.24
CA LEU A 19 -6.03 9.30 0.41
C LEU A 19 -5.00 9.85 1.41
N ASP A 20 -4.46 11.04 1.20
CA ASP A 20 -3.42 11.63 2.07
C ASP A 20 -3.81 11.68 3.56
N PRO A 21 -5.02 12.14 3.95
CA PRO A 21 -5.46 12.10 5.34
C PRO A 21 -5.49 10.68 5.93
N LEU A 22 -5.82 9.67 5.13
CA LEU A 22 -5.86 8.28 5.56
C LEU A 22 -4.44 7.75 5.82
N MET A 23 -3.46 8.15 5.01
CA MET A 23 -2.06 7.79 5.24
C MET A 23 -1.53 8.35 6.57
N TYR A 24 -1.85 9.61 6.88
CA TYR A 24 -1.52 10.17 8.19
C TYR A 24 -2.24 9.42 9.32
N GLY A 25 -3.49 9.00 9.10
CA GLY A 25 -4.22 8.14 10.03
C GLY A 25 -3.49 6.82 10.29
N ILE A 26 -3.09 6.11 9.24
CA ILE A 26 -2.33 4.85 9.32
C ILE A 26 -1.01 5.03 10.08
N LEU A 27 -0.26 6.10 9.78
CA LEU A 27 1.00 6.39 10.47
C LEU A 27 0.80 6.65 11.97
N ALA A 28 -0.27 7.34 12.33
CA ALA A 28 -0.62 7.67 13.70
C ALA A 28 -1.26 6.50 14.49
N SER A 29 -1.73 5.44 13.81
CA SER A 29 -2.34 4.29 14.48
C SER A 29 -1.36 3.54 15.38
N ASP A 30 -1.78 3.23 16.61
CA ASP A 30 -0.98 2.47 17.58
C ASP A 30 -1.14 0.95 17.41
N ASP A 31 -2.21 0.52 16.77
CA ASP A 31 -2.50 -0.90 16.55
C ASP A 31 -2.98 -1.19 15.12
N VAL A 32 -2.91 -2.47 14.77
CA VAL A 32 -3.21 -2.96 13.42
C VAL A 32 -4.69 -2.86 13.05
N LYS A 33 -5.59 -2.92 14.03
CA LYS A 33 -7.02 -2.81 13.77
C LYS A 33 -7.35 -1.38 13.35
N GLN A 34 -6.84 -0.38 14.08
CA GLN A 34 -7.01 1.02 13.74
C GLN A 34 -6.38 1.36 12.37
N ALA A 35 -5.18 0.85 12.10
CA ALA A 35 -4.56 0.99 10.77
C ALA A 35 -5.40 0.32 9.68
N GLY A 36 -5.91 -0.89 9.93
CA GLY A 36 -6.79 -1.64 9.01
C GLY A 36 -8.09 -0.90 8.69
N ASP A 37 -8.72 -0.25 9.68
CA ASP A 37 -9.94 0.55 9.44
C ASP A 37 -9.67 1.68 8.42
N PHE A 38 -8.46 2.27 8.40
CA PHE A 38 -8.06 3.25 7.36
C PHE A 38 -7.72 2.60 6.03
N VAL A 39 -7.13 1.39 6.02
CA VAL A 39 -6.87 0.62 4.80
C VAL A 39 -8.18 0.28 4.09
N ASP A 40 -9.22 -0.10 4.84
CA ASP A 40 -10.58 -0.29 4.31
C ASP A 40 -11.16 0.97 3.66
N ASP A 41 -10.87 2.14 4.23
CA ASP A 41 -11.28 3.40 3.63
C ASP A 41 -10.49 3.70 2.35
N VAL A 42 -9.17 3.45 2.35
CA VAL A 42 -8.31 3.61 1.16
C VAL A 42 -8.83 2.76 -0.01
N THR A 43 -9.12 1.47 0.25
CA THR A 43 -9.64 0.57 -0.79
C THR A 43 -11.01 1.03 -1.30
N ARG A 44 -11.89 1.48 -0.41
CA ARG A 44 -13.20 2.05 -0.78
C ARG A 44 -13.08 3.29 -1.66
N HIS A 45 -12.16 4.20 -1.35
CA HIS A 45 -11.90 5.39 -2.15
C HIS A 45 -11.39 5.03 -3.55
N CYS A 46 -10.50 4.04 -3.67
CA CYS A 46 -10.02 3.56 -4.96
C CYS A 46 -11.14 2.96 -5.83
N MET A 47 -12.13 2.31 -5.22
CA MET A 47 -13.27 1.69 -5.92
C MET A 47 -14.39 2.66 -6.29
N LYS A 48 -14.32 3.93 -5.85
CA LYS A 48 -15.37 4.92 -6.08
C LYS A 48 -15.29 5.49 -7.50
N SER A 49 -16.44 5.78 -8.12
CA SER A 49 -16.49 6.62 -9.34
C SER A 49 -16.14 8.08 -8.98
N PRO A 50 -15.36 8.79 -9.81
CA PRO A 50 -14.87 8.41 -11.13
C PRO A 50 -13.56 7.59 -11.15
N TYR A 51 -12.90 7.38 -10.01
CA TYR A 51 -11.55 6.81 -9.95
C TYR A 51 -11.46 5.40 -10.54
N LEU A 52 -12.31 4.47 -10.10
CA LEU A 52 -12.27 3.08 -10.60
C LEU A 52 -12.49 2.99 -12.12
N GLU A 53 -13.32 3.88 -12.66
CA GLU A 53 -13.78 3.84 -14.05
C GLU A 53 -12.80 4.52 -15.01
N HIS A 54 -12.09 5.54 -14.53
CA HIS A 54 -11.31 6.44 -15.37
C HIS A 54 -9.82 6.48 -15.02
N LEU A 55 -9.41 5.84 -13.93
CA LEU A 55 -8.03 5.82 -13.46
C LEU A 55 -7.57 4.37 -13.24
N SER A 56 -6.91 3.77 -14.24
CA SER A 56 -6.41 2.39 -14.16
C SER A 56 -5.44 2.17 -12.98
N SER A 57 -4.73 3.22 -12.56
CA SER A 57 -3.91 3.21 -11.36
C SER A 57 -4.72 3.08 -10.06
N ALA A 58 -5.98 3.51 -10.00
CA ALA A 58 -6.83 3.31 -8.82
C ALA A 58 -7.02 1.81 -8.51
N SER A 59 -7.23 1.00 -9.55
CA SER A 59 -7.29 -0.46 -9.42
C SER A 59 -5.96 -1.06 -8.93
N SER A 60 -4.83 -0.51 -9.38
CA SER A 60 -3.51 -0.97 -8.95
C SER A 60 -3.21 -0.59 -7.49
N ILE A 61 -3.61 0.62 -7.07
CA ILE A 61 -3.50 1.07 -5.68
C ILE A 61 -4.37 0.17 -4.79
N TYR A 62 -5.63 -0.09 -5.20
CA TYR A 62 -6.52 -1.01 -4.49
C TYR A 62 -5.86 -2.38 -4.26
N CYS A 63 -5.31 -2.99 -5.32
CA CYS A 63 -4.65 -4.30 -5.19
C CYS A 63 -3.50 -4.26 -4.19
N ILE A 64 -2.63 -3.24 -4.27
CA ILE A 64 -1.49 -3.10 -3.34
C ILE A 64 -1.95 -3.12 -1.88
N TRP A 65 -2.99 -2.36 -1.54
CA TRP A 65 -3.47 -2.27 -0.16
C TRP A 65 -4.14 -3.56 0.31
N MET A 66 -4.94 -4.20 -0.54
CA MET A 66 -5.50 -5.53 -0.25
C MET A 66 -4.41 -6.59 -0.05
N ASP A 67 -3.38 -6.54 -0.87
CA ASP A 67 -2.29 -7.51 -0.79
C ASP A 67 -1.45 -7.35 0.51
N ILE A 68 -1.41 -6.15 1.09
CA ILE A 68 -0.81 -5.93 2.42
C ILE A 68 -1.78 -6.37 3.52
N ASP A 69 -3.07 -6.12 3.36
CA ASP A 69 -4.11 -6.54 4.30
C ASP A 69 -4.20 -8.07 4.42
N ASP A 70 -3.99 -8.78 3.32
CA ASP A 70 -3.88 -10.25 3.23
C ASP A 70 -2.87 -10.88 4.22
N ILE A 71 -1.90 -10.10 4.73
CA ILE A 71 -1.00 -10.52 5.83
C ILE A 71 -1.79 -10.93 7.07
N LEU A 72 -2.88 -10.22 7.37
CA LEU A 72 -3.74 -10.48 8.53
C LEU A 72 -4.52 -11.78 8.40
N ASP A 73 -5.01 -12.05 7.19
CA ASP A 73 -5.85 -13.21 6.89
C ASP A 73 -5.02 -14.46 6.53
N GLY A 74 -3.69 -14.31 6.38
CA GLY A 74 -2.77 -15.40 6.09
C GLY A 74 -2.89 -15.94 4.67
N TRP A 75 -3.37 -15.12 3.74
CA TRP A 75 -3.45 -15.46 2.32
C TRP A 75 -2.28 -14.78 1.57
N PRO A 76 -1.60 -15.44 0.61
CA PRO A 76 -1.60 -16.87 0.32
C PRO A 76 -0.69 -17.65 1.26
N VAL A 77 -0.07 -16.98 2.24
CA VAL A 77 0.96 -17.50 3.12
C VAL A 77 0.57 -17.23 4.57
N GLU A 78 0.70 -18.23 5.44
CA GLU A 78 0.59 -18.02 6.88
C GLU A 78 1.84 -17.29 7.39
N TYR A 79 1.68 -16.03 7.83
CA TYR A 79 2.77 -15.20 8.35
C TYR A 79 3.12 -15.48 9.83
N GLY A 80 2.43 -16.45 10.45
CA GLY A 80 2.69 -16.86 11.82
C GLY A 80 2.12 -15.92 12.89
N PRO A 81 2.51 -16.10 14.17
CA PRO A 81 1.91 -15.40 15.31
C PRO A 81 2.13 -13.88 15.30
N ASP A 82 3.13 -13.41 14.55
CA ASP A 82 3.51 -11.99 14.47
C ASP A 82 2.87 -11.25 13.28
N SER A 83 1.90 -11.89 12.57
CA SER A 83 1.25 -11.32 11.38
C SER A 83 0.70 -9.90 11.61
N LYS A 84 0.16 -9.61 12.79
CA LYS A 84 -0.35 -8.28 13.16
C LYS A 84 0.74 -7.21 13.24
N VAL A 85 1.90 -7.57 13.79
CA VAL A 85 3.05 -6.66 13.91
C VAL A 85 3.62 -6.39 12.52
N LEU A 86 3.72 -7.44 11.70
CA LEU A 86 4.16 -7.35 10.32
C LEU A 86 3.20 -6.48 9.48
N ALA A 87 1.90 -6.74 9.53
CA ALA A 87 0.88 -5.98 8.81
C ALA A 87 0.93 -4.50 9.20
N LEU A 88 0.96 -4.18 10.50
CA LEU A 88 1.08 -2.78 10.94
C LEU A 88 2.35 -2.10 10.42
N ARG A 89 3.48 -2.80 10.41
CA ARG A 89 4.75 -2.30 9.85
C ARG A 89 4.60 -2.00 8.35
N GLU A 90 4.03 -2.92 7.58
CA GLU A 90 3.89 -2.76 6.14
C GLU A 90 2.83 -1.70 5.79
N PHE A 91 1.73 -1.58 6.54
CA PHE A 91 0.76 -0.49 6.38
C PHE A 91 1.43 0.87 6.56
N LYS A 92 2.18 1.06 7.66
CA LYS A 92 2.88 2.33 7.92
C LYS A 92 3.93 2.62 6.85
N ARG A 93 4.64 1.60 6.38
CA ARG A 93 5.63 1.74 5.32
C ARG A 93 4.98 2.17 4.00
N ALA A 94 3.92 1.51 3.57
CA ALA A 94 3.20 1.86 2.35
C ALA A 94 2.60 3.27 2.44
N ALA A 95 2.08 3.66 3.61
CA ALA A 95 1.59 5.02 3.86
C ALA A 95 2.70 6.08 3.74
N GLN A 96 3.89 5.79 4.27
CA GLN A 96 5.03 6.69 4.14
C GLN A 96 5.52 6.76 2.67
N GLU A 97 5.64 5.62 1.99
CA GLU A 97 6.03 5.56 0.57
C GLU A 97 5.02 6.35 -0.31
N TRP A 98 3.72 6.31 0.03
CA TRP A 98 2.70 7.12 -0.63
C TRP A 98 2.90 8.62 -0.41
N LEU A 99 3.18 9.05 0.82
CA LEU A 99 3.34 10.47 1.15
C LEU A 99 4.63 11.05 0.59
N ASP A 100 5.69 10.25 0.51
CA ASP A 100 6.99 10.65 -0.06
C ASP A 100 7.00 10.63 -1.60
N MET A 101 6.03 9.94 -2.21
CA MET A 101 5.91 9.82 -3.66
C MET A 101 5.76 11.20 -4.33
N PRO A 102 6.64 11.56 -5.29
CA PRO A 102 6.45 12.76 -6.09
C PRO A 102 5.10 12.74 -6.81
N ARG A 103 4.31 13.82 -6.72
CA ARG A 103 2.97 13.96 -7.33
C ARG A 103 3.04 14.17 -8.86
N THR A 104 3.63 13.18 -9.54
CA THR A 104 3.87 13.13 -10.98
C THR A 104 3.51 11.75 -11.49
N GLN A 105 3.26 11.61 -12.81
CA GLN A 105 3.01 10.30 -13.40
C GLN A 105 4.16 9.31 -13.17
N ALA A 106 5.41 9.77 -13.26
CA ALA A 106 6.58 8.93 -13.00
C ALA A 106 6.64 8.46 -11.54
N GLY A 107 6.41 9.38 -10.59
CA GLY A 107 6.35 9.04 -9.17
C GLY A 107 5.26 8.02 -8.85
N LEU A 108 4.08 8.17 -9.44
CA LEU A 108 3.00 7.18 -9.31
C LEU A 108 3.41 5.81 -9.87
N GLN A 109 4.01 5.76 -11.05
CA GLN A 109 4.46 4.50 -11.62
C GLN A 109 5.54 3.84 -10.76
N ASP A 110 6.44 4.63 -10.17
CA ASP A 110 7.48 4.13 -9.27
C ASP A 110 6.88 3.62 -7.96
N TYR A 111 5.87 4.28 -7.39
CA TYR A 111 5.12 3.77 -6.25
C TYR A 111 4.45 2.42 -6.59
N LEU A 112 3.72 2.34 -7.71
CA LEU A 112 3.03 1.12 -8.13
C LEU A 112 3.98 -0.06 -8.39
N ARG A 113 5.20 0.20 -8.89
CA ARG A 113 6.25 -0.82 -9.06
C ARG A 113 7.00 -1.13 -7.78
N GLY A 114 7.16 -0.14 -6.91
CA GLY A 114 7.91 -0.23 -5.67
C GLY A 114 7.28 -1.23 -4.72
N VAL A 115 5.95 -1.17 -4.54
CA VAL A 115 5.20 -2.01 -3.59
C VAL A 115 4.93 -3.43 -4.10
N HIS A 116 5.91 -4.08 -4.75
CA HIS A 116 5.83 -5.52 -5.06
C HIS A 116 6.06 -6.37 -3.80
N TRP A 117 5.03 -6.48 -2.96
CA TRP A 117 4.96 -7.32 -1.76
C TRP A 117 5.26 -8.81 -2.03
N ARG A 118 4.92 -9.35 -3.22
CA ARG A 118 5.17 -10.76 -3.59
C ARG A 118 6.65 -11.16 -3.55
N GLN A 119 7.57 -10.21 -3.75
CA GLN A 119 9.01 -10.49 -3.67
C GLN A 119 9.60 -10.25 -2.27
N ARG A 120 8.90 -9.50 -1.40
CA ARG A 120 9.39 -9.11 -0.07
C ARG A 120 9.17 -10.19 0.99
N GLY A 121 8.16 -11.05 0.83
CA GLY A 121 7.93 -12.22 1.70
C GLY A 121 8.92 -13.38 1.51
N ALA A 122 9.85 -13.27 0.55
CA ALA A 122 10.81 -14.33 0.20
C ALA A 122 12.27 -14.00 0.55
N SER A 123 12.53 -13.03 1.44
CA SER A 123 13.88 -12.83 2.00
C SER A 123 14.03 -13.57 3.33
N PRO A 124 14.72 -14.74 3.38
CA PRO A 124 15.07 -15.42 4.64
C PRO A 124 16.23 -14.72 5.38
N GLY A 125 16.33 -13.39 5.30
CA GLY A 125 17.55 -12.64 5.64
C GLY A 125 17.58 -11.96 7.01
N ASP A 126 16.44 -11.73 7.68
CA ASP A 126 16.41 -11.00 8.96
C ASP A 126 16.52 -11.93 10.19
N HIS A 127 17.27 -13.03 10.05
CA HIS A 127 17.55 -13.98 11.13
C HIS A 127 19.05 -14.04 11.50
N ASP A 128 19.82 -12.99 11.22
CA ASP A 128 21.27 -12.98 11.42
C ASP A 128 21.79 -11.80 12.27
N ASP A 129 21.00 -11.33 13.23
CA ASP A 129 21.46 -10.36 14.26
C ASP A 129 21.51 -10.95 15.69
N LEU A 130 21.46 -12.28 15.81
CA LEU A 130 21.72 -12.98 17.07
C LEU A 130 22.88 -13.96 16.92
N ARG A 131 24.10 -13.43 16.81
CA ARG A 131 25.36 -14.08 17.25
C ARG A 131 26.53 -13.10 17.07
N GLN A 132 26.76 -12.26 18.08
CA GLN A 132 28.10 -11.73 18.31
C GLN A 132 28.86 -12.70 19.25
N PRO A 133 30.14 -13.02 18.98
CA PRO A 133 31.06 -13.45 20.03
C PRO A 133 31.56 -12.26 20.87
#